data_AF-A0A9P1DP43-F1
#
_entry.id   AF-A0A9P1DP43-F1
#
_cell.length_a   1.000
_cell.length_b   1.000
_cell.length_c   1.000
_cell.angle_alpha   90.00
_cell.angle_beta   90.00
_cell.angle_gamma   90.00
#
_symmetry.space_group_name_H-M   'P 1'
#
loop_
_entity.id
_entity.type
_entity.pdbx_description
1 polymer ?
#
loop_
_entity_poly.entity_id
_entity_poly.type
_entity_poly.pdbx_seq_one_letter_code
_entity_poly.pdbx_strand_id
1 'polypeptide(L)' 'MQVLAWSFEALRVGKHPHQDPWARPFSAEYYPDRWRRAGTPLSGPYTYVLDGLQGDADFVAALFTLKRPLLE' A
#
# COMPACT_ATOMS: atom_id res chain seq x y z
N MET A 1 -13.28 -2.06 -11.12
CA MET A 1 -12.25 -0.99 -11.22
C MET A 1 -11.80 -0.45 -9.85
N GLN A 2 -12.71 -0.13 -8.92
CA GLN A 2 -12.36 0.39 -7.57
C GLN A 2 -11.44 -0.52 -6.75
N VAL A 3 -11.64 -1.84 -6.77
CA VAL A 3 -10.78 -2.82 -6.08
C VAL A 3 -9.33 -2.81 -6.60
N LEU A 4 -9.14 -2.55 -7.89
CA LEU A 4 -7.81 -2.46 -8.50
C LEU A 4 -7.12 -1.17 -8.06
N ALA A 5 -7.82 -0.03 -8.10
CA ALA A 5 -7.27 1.25 -7.63
C ALA A 5 -6.85 1.20 -6.16
N TRP A 6 -7.67 0.59 -5.30
CA TRP A 6 -7.35 0.36 -3.90
C TRP A 6 -6.10 -0.51 -3.70
N SER A 7 -5.97 -1.57 -4.50
CA SER A 7 -4.79 -2.45 -4.46
C SER A 7 -3.53 -1.73 -4.93
N PHE A 8 -3.63 -0.91 -5.98
CA PHE A 8 -2.52 -0.10 -6.48
C PHE A 8 -2.10 0.98 -5.48
N GLU A 9 -3.04 1.59 -4.76
CA GLU A 9 -2.71 2.56 -3.71
C GLU A 9 -1.98 1.89 -2.54
N ALA A 10 -2.43 0.71 -2.11
CA ALA A 10 -1.74 -0.07 -1.09
C ALA A 10 -0.31 -0.41 -1.52
N LEU A 11 -0.12 -0.84 -2.79
CA LEU A 11 1.21 -1.08 -3.38
C LEU A 11 2.05 0.21 -3.48
N ARG A 12 1.44 1.35 -3.80
CA ARG A 12 2.12 2.66 -3.89
C ARG A 12 2.64 3.14 -2.54
N VAL A 13 1.89 2.90 -1.46
CA VAL A 13 2.24 3.32 -0.10
C VAL A 13 3.11 2.25 0.60
N GLY A 14 3.12 1.02 0.09
CA GLY A 14 3.85 -0.10 0.67
C GLY A 14 3.29 -0.55 2.02
N LYS A 15 2.03 -0.19 2.33
CA LYS A 15 1.38 -0.48 3.62
C LYS A 15 0.02 -1.13 3.43
N HIS A 16 -0.33 -1.97 4.38
CA HIS A 16 -1.68 -2.52 4.46
C HIS A 16 -2.69 -1.39 4.69
N PRO A 17 -3.79 -1.34 3.91
CA PRO A 17 -4.81 -0.30 4.03
C PRO A 17 -5.68 -0.47 5.29
N HIS A 18 -6.25 0.65 5.77
CA HIS A 18 -7.13 0.69 6.95
C HIS A 18 -8.61 0.39 6.66
N GLN A 19 -8.98 0.40 5.38
CA GLN A 19 -10.35 0.24 4.93
C GLN A 19 -10.40 -0.65 3.70
N ASP A 20 -11.57 -1.19 3.40
CA ASP A 20 -11.82 -1.98 2.20
C ASP A 20 -11.91 -1.09 0.93
N PRO A 21 -12.06 -1.69 -0.27
CA PRO A 21 -12.23 -0.95 -1.51
C PRO A 21 -13.48 -0.06 -1.60
N TRP A 22 -14.42 -0.19 -0.67
CA TRP A 22 -15.67 0.56 -0.60
C TRP A 22 -15.66 1.58 0.55
N ALA A 23 -14.47 1.90 1.07
CA ALA A 23 -14.24 2.84 2.17
C ALA A 23 -14.87 2.45 3.51
N ARG A 24 -15.18 1.16 3.73
CA ARG A 24 -15.57 0.66 5.04
C ARG A 24 -14.32 0.37 5.88
N PRO A 25 -14.18 0.99 7.07
CA PRO A 25 -13.04 0.71 7.96
C PRO A 25 -13.01 -0.74 8.42
N PHE A 26 -11.82 -1.35 8.49
CA PHE A 26 -11.64 -2.65 9.14
C PHE A 26 -11.81 -2.52 10.65
N SER A 27 -12.40 -3.53 11.29
CA SER A 27 -12.61 -3.60 12.74
C SER A 27 -12.35 -5.01 13.30
N ALA A 28 -12.45 -5.18 14.62
CA ALA A 28 -12.33 -6.49 15.26
C ALA A 28 -13.42 -7.47 14.79
N GLU A 29 -14.59 -6.93 14.46
CA GLU A 29 -15.78 -7.65 14.00
C GLU A 29 -15.81 -7.77 12.48
N TYR A 30 -15.18 -6.82 11.77
CA TYR A 30 -15.17 -6.72 10.32
C TYR A 30 -13.73 -6.85 9.77
N TYR A 31 -13.38 -8.08 9.37
CA TYR A 31 -12.04 -8.49 8.93
C TYR A 31 -10.94 -8.25 9.99
N PRO A 32 -10.96 -9.00 11.11
CA PRO A 32 -10.01 -8.85 12.23
C PRO A 32 -8.54 -8.99 11.83
N ASP A 33 -8.22 -9.81 10.83
CA ASP A 33 -6.85 -9.99 10.35
C ASP A 33 -6.33 -8.77 9.59
N ARG A 34 -7.21 -8.09 8.83
CA ARG A 34 -6.87 -6.87 8.10
C ARG A 34 -6.78 -5.70 9.06
N TRP A 35 -7.68 -5.64 10.03
CA TRP A 35 -7.64 -4.64 11.10
C TRP A 35 -6.31 -4.69 11.87
N ARG A 36 -5.84 -5.89 12.24
CA ARG A 36 -4.55 -6.07 12.94
C ARG A 36 -3.32 -5.67 12.12
N ARG A 37 -3.39 -5.76 10.80
CA ARG A 37 -2.27 -5.44 9.89
C ARG A 37 -2.34 -4.02 9.33
N ALA A 38 -3.44 -3.32 9.50
CA ALA A 38 -3.64 -2.00 8.92
C ALA A 38 -2.51 -1.04 9.34
N GLY A 39 -1.89 -0.37 8.36
CA GLY A 39 -0.77 0.55 8.56
C GLY A 39 0.61 -0.13 8.70
N THR A 40 0.68 -1.46 8.82
CA THR A 40 1.96 -2.17 8.79
C THR A 40 2.49 -2.27 7.35
N PRO A 41 3.82 -2.36 7.16
CA PRO A 41 4.39 -2.65 5.85
C PRO A 41 3.78 -3.90 5.20
N LEU A 42 3.58 -3.87 3.88
CA LEU A 42 3.09 -5.02 3.10
C LEU A 42 4.14 -6.13 3.03
N SER A 43 5.41 -5.75 2.89
CA SER A 43 6.55 -6.62 3.12
C SER A 43 6.73 -6.78 4.63
N GLY A 44 6.61 -8.00 5.15
CA GLY A 44 6.93 -8.29 6.56
C GLY A 44 8.45 -8.12 6.85
N PRO A 45 9.06 -8.88 7.77
CA PRO A 45 10.51 -8.84 7.99
C PRO A 45 11.35 -9.40 6.82
N TYR A 46 10.71 -9.77 5.71
CA TYR A 46 11.36 -10.39 4.55
C TYR A 46 11.65 -9.34 3.47
N THR A 47 12.92 -8.94 3.43
CA THR A 47 13.55 -7.98 2.52
C THR A 47 13.80 -8.60 1.14
N TYR A 48 12.76 -8.93 0.37
CA TYR A 48 12.95 -9.49 -0.98
C TYR A 48 11.83 -9.03 -1.95
N VAL A 49 12.07 -9.21 -3.26
CA VAL A 49 11.24 -8.95 -4.46
C VAL A 49 10.23 -7.78 -4.43
N LEU A 50 9.28 -7.76 -3.50
CA LEU A 50 8.33 -6.64 -3.36
C LEU A 50 9.02 -5.38 -2.84
N ASP A 51 10.02 -5.49 -1.95
CA ASP A 51 10.89 -4.36 -1.58
C ASP A 51 11.80 -3.95 -2.75
N GLY A 52 12.16 -4.90 -3.62
CA GLY A 52 12.89 -4.61 -4.86
C GLY A 52 12.02 -3.82 -5.84
N LEU A 53 10.77 -4.22 -6.06
CA LEU A 53 9.82 -3.48 -6.89
C LEU A 53 9.51 -2.09 -6.30
N GLN A 54 9.35 -1.99 -4.98
CA GLN A 54 9.13 -0.72 -4.31
C GLN A 54 10.38 0.17 -4.35
N GLY A 55 11.56 -0.41 -4.13
CA GLY A 55 12.86 0.28 -4.23
C GLY A 55 13.19 0.70 -5.65
N ASP A 56 12.90 -0.11 -6.66
CA ASP A 56 13.06 0.22 -8.08
C ASP A 56 12.14 1.37 -8.47
N ALA A 57 10.88 1.33 -8.00
CA ALA A 57 9.93 2.42 -8.23
C ALA A 57 10.40 3.74 -7.56
N ASP A 58 10.89 3.68 -6.32
CA ASP A 58 11.40 4.85 -5.61
C ASP A 58 12.74 5.35 -6.20
N PHE A 59 13.61 4.45 -6.66
CA PHE A 59 14.87 4.79 -7.35
C PHE A 59 14.61 5.48 -8.68
N VAL A 60 13.70 4.95 -9.51
CA VAL A 60 13.27 5.59 -10.76
C VAL A 60 12.64 6.97 -10.47
N ALA A 61 11.80 7.08 -9.44
CA ALA A 61 11.23 8.36 -9.05
C ALA A 61 12.30 9.39 -8.65
N ALA A 62 13.32 8.97 -7.91
CA ALA A 62 14.45 9.83 -7.54
C ALA A 62 15.30 10.24 -8.74
N LEU A 63 15.67 9.30 -9.62
CA LEU A 63 16.51 9.53 -10.79
C LEU A 63 15.88 10.55 -11.76
N PHE A 64 14.56 10.45 -11.95
CA PHE A 64 13.82 11.31 -12.88
C PHE A 64 13.12 12.49 -12.19
N THR A 65 13.37 12.72 -10.90
CA THR A 65 12.73 13.77 -10.10
C THR A 65 11.19 13.76 -10.23
N LEU A 66 10.61 12.56 -10.36
CA LEU A 66 9.18 12.40 -10.54
C LEU A 66 8.48 12.71 -9.23
N LYS A 67 7.71 13.81 -9.22
CA LYS A 67 6.87 14.14 -8.08
C LYS A 67 5.61 13.28 -8.13
N ARG A 68 5.31 12.58 -7.04
CA ARG A 68 3.99 11.93 -6.89
C ARG A 68 2.95 13.05 -6.96
N PRO A 69 1.92 12.96 -7.83
CA PRO A 69 0.80 13.88 -7.76
C PRO A 69 0.18 13.72 -6.37
N LEU A 70 0.16 14.81 -5.61
CA LEU A 70 -0.63 14.90 -4.39
C LEU A 70 -2.09 14.87 -4.85
N LEU A 71 -2.84 13.89 -4.39
CA LEU A 71 -4.29 13.89 -4.56
C LEU A 71 -4.82 15.01 -3.66
N GLU A 72 -5.35 16.07 -4.28
CA GLU A 72 -6.17 17.09 -3.61
C GLU A 72 -7.51 16.49 -3.17
#